data_AF-A0AAI9XWL3-F1
#
_entry.id   AF-A0AAI9XWL3-F1
#
_cell.length_a   1.000
_cell.length_b   1.000
_cell.length_c   1.000
_cell.angle_alpha   90.00
_cell.angle_beta   90.00
_cell.angle_gamma   90.00
#
_symmetry.space_group_name_H-M   'P 1'
#
loop_
_entity.id
_entity.type
_entity.pdbx_description
1 polymer ?
#
loop_
_entity_poly.entity_id
_entity_poly.type
_entity_poly.pdbx_seq_one_letter_code
_entity_poly.pdbx_strand_id
1 'polypeptide(L)'
;MQFSILKLAVAALAICSDSSNDLIAPAQKIDLVSGPLLVIGLGPFPKIITGFVDIVSTVTTAMAQMQGMPPVPAGPQSDAIFEAFREFVRIHQMLLNVLIGKAGLFSTVPLIGAPIAAVLRQVEKVVDSVAFALIGAVQSRATDLQVQAGMLTGTITTTIDRYEGLKLN
;
A
#
# COMPACT_ATOMS: atom_id res chain seq x y z
N MET A 1 22.42 -13.26 13.19
CA MET A 1 21.44 -13.51 12.11
C MET A 1 20.17 -12.66 12.26
N GLN A 2 19.47 -12.73 13.41
CA GLN A 2 18.23 -11.97 13.67
C GLN A 2 18.36 -10.45 13.44
N PHE A 3 19.47 -9.83 13.84
CA PHE A 3 19.70 -8.39 13.63
C PHE A 3 19.72 -7.95 12.15
N SER A 4 20.18 -8.83 11.23
CA SER A 4 20.15 -8.53 9.78
C SER A 4 18.74 -8.59 9.22
N ILE A 5 17.90 -9.49 9.74
CA ILE A 5 16.52 -9.68 9.27
C ILE A 5 15.62 -8.54 9.77
N LEU A 6 15.86 -8.01 10.98
CA LEU A 6 15.12 -6.84 11.47
C LEU A 6 15.43 -5.58 10.65
N LYS A 7 16.69 -5.39 10.25
CA LYS A 7 17.07 -4.31 9.33
C LYS A 7 16.41 -4.44 7.97
N LEU A 8 16.26 -5.67 7.48
CA LEU A 8 15.54 -5.95 6.25
C LEU A 8 14.06 -5.56 6.35
N ALA A 9 13.39 -5.85 7.47
CA ALA A 9 11.99 -5.46 7.70
C ALA A 9 11.80 -3.93 7.60
N VAL A 10 12.65 -3.19 8.32
CA VAL A 10 12.66 -1.71 8.29
C VAL A 10 12.99 -1.19 6.89
N ALA A 11 13.97 -1.78 6.21
CA ALA A 11 14.36 -1.38 4.87
C ALA A 11 13.24 -1.62 3.85
N ALA A 12 12.55 -2.75 3.92
CA ALA A 12 11.42 -3.05 3.04
C ALA A 12 10.28 -2.04 3.22
N LEU A 13 9.94 -1.69 4.47
CA LEU A 13 8.94 -0.67 4.78
C LEU A 13 9.36 0.73 4.28
N ALA A 14 10.65 1.08 4.39
CA ALA A 14 11.18 2.30 3.83
C ALA A 14 11.08 2.33 2.29
N ILE A 15 11.46 1.26 1.60
CA ILE A 15 11.32 1.15 0.14
C ILE A 15 9.86 1.29 -0.30
N CYS A 16 8.92 0.69 0.45
CA CYS A 16 7.49 0.83 0.16
C CYS A 16 7.00 2.26 0.38
N SER A 17 7.53 2.95 1.39
CA SER A 17 7.24 4.37 1.66
C SER A 17 7.73 5.24 0.51
N ASP A 18 8.98 5.08 0.08
CA ASP A 18 9.56 5.81 -1.05
C ASP A 18 8.79 5.55 -2.34
N SER A 19 8.48 4.28 -2.62
CA SER A 19 7.68 3.88 -3.78
C SER A 19 6.29 4.54 -3.75
N SER A 20 5.66 4.60 -2.56
CA SER A 20 4.36 5.26 -2.40
C SER A 20 4.47 6.77 -2.63
N ASN A 21 5.53 7.40 -2.14
CA ASN A 21 5.79 8.82 -2.31
C ASN A 21 6.02 9.18 -3.80
N ASP A 22 6.79 8.37 -4.53
CA ASP A 22 7.10 8.57 -5.94
C ASP A 22 5.85 8.50 -6.84
N LEU A 23 4.82 7.77 -6.40
CA LEU A 23 3.54 7.67 -7.10
C LEU A 23 2.61 8.87 -6.88
N ILE A 24 2.87 9.74 -5.88
CA ILE A 24 2.01 10.89 -5.58
C ILE A 24 1.99 11.87 -6.77
N ALA A 25 3.15 12.21 -7.32
CA ALA A 25 3.23 13.16 -8.43
C ALA A 25 2.53 12.66 -9.72
N PRO A 26 2.71 11.39 -10.15
CA PRO A 26 1.88 10.78 -11.20
C PRO A 26 0.37 10.80 -10.88
N ALA A 27 -0.03 10.47 -9.65
CA ALA A 27 -1.44 10.49 -9.25
C ALA A 27 -2.06 11.89 -9.32
N GLN A 28 -1.31 12.93 -8.95
CA GLN A 28 -1.76 14.31 -9.07
C GLN A 28 -2.02 14.76 -10.51
N LYS A 29 -1.31 14.16 -11.48
CA LYS A 29 -1.48 14.43 -12.93
C LYS A 29 -2.71 13.76 -13.54
N ILE A 30 -3.44 12.93 -12.79
CA ILE A 30 -4.71 12.37 -13.27
C ILE A 30 -5.70 13.51 -13.55
N ASP A 31 -6.28 13.46 -14.74
CA ASP A 31 -7.28 14.38 -15.26
C ASP A 31 -8.37 13.62 -16.05
N LEU A 32 -9.32 14.33 -16.67
CA LEU A 32 -10.43 13.72 -17.42
C LEU A 32 -9.97 12.90 -18.63
N VAL A 33 -8.87 13.28 -19.29
CA VAL A 33 -8.37 12.56 -20.48
C VAL A 33 -7.54 11.33 -20.10
N SER A 34 -7.06 11.24 -18.87
CA SER A 34 -6.31 10.09 -18.35
C SER A 34 -7.10 8.77 -18.42
N GLY A 35 -8.43 8.83 -18.32
CA GLY A 35 -9.29 7.65 -18.40
C GLY A 35 -9.22 6.93 -19.75
N PRO A 36 -9.57 7.60 -20.87
CA PRO A 36 -9.36 7.06 -22.21
C PRO A 36 -7.92 6.62 -22.50
N LEU A 37 -6.92 7.35 -21.99
CA LEU A 37 -5.51 7.01 -22.19
C LEU A 37 -5.10 5.67 -21.54
N LEU A 38 -5.73 5.30 -20.42
CA LEU A 38 -5.46 4.01 -19.76
C LEU A 38 -5.73 2.81 -20.69
N VAL A 39 -6.79 2.86 -21.50
CA VAL A 39 -7.19 1.76 -22.39
C VAL A 39 -6.09 1.41 -23.40
N ILE A 40 -5.29 2.40 -23.80
CA ILE A 40 -4.18 2.25 -24.73
C ILE A 40 -2.82 2.25 -24.03
N GLY A 41 -2.79 2.14 -22.69
CA GLY A 41 -1.56 2.06 -21.90
C GLY A 41 -0.79 3.38 -21.80
N LEU A 42 -1.45 4.52 -21.97
CA LEU A 42 -0.86 5.85 -21.84
C LEU A 42 -1.33 6.57 -20.57
N GLY A 43 -0.72 7.72 -20.28
CA GLY A 43 -1.08 8.57 -19.16
C GLY A 43 -0.48 8.14 -17.82
N PRO A 44 -0.99 8.65 -16.69
CA PRO A 44 -0.43 8.41 -15.37
C PRO A 44 -0.74 7.03 -14.79
N PHE A 45 -1.87 6.42 -15.18
CA PHE A 45 -2.35 5.16 -14.59
C PHE A 45 -1.40 3.96 -14.76
N PRO A 46 -0.78 3.72 -15.94
CA PRO A 46 0.19 2.63 -16.07
C PRO A 46 1.32 2.69 -15.04
N LYS A 47 1.89 3.88 -14.79
CA LYS A 47 2.94 4.05 -13.78
C LYS A 47 2.45 3.74 -12.36
N ILE A 48 1.22 4.15 -12.06
CA ILE A 48 0.59 3.88 -10.76
C ILE A 48 0.34 2.39 -10.56
N ILE A 49 -0.16 1.70 -11.58
CA ILE A 49 -0.37 0.25 -11.56
C ILE A 49 0.96 -0.47 -11.33
N THR A 50 1.98 -0.16 -12.13
CA THR A 50 3.30 -0.78 -11.99
C THR A 50 3.89 -0.53 -10.61
N GLY A 51 3.83 0.71 -10.10
CA GLY A 51 4.36 1.00 -8.77
C GLY A 51 3.61 0.27 -7.64
N PHE A 52 2.30 0.06 -7.75
CA PHE A 52 1.59 -0.80 -6.79
C PHE A 52 2.01 -2.27 -6.88
N VAL A 53 2.25 -2.79 -8.10
CA VAL A 53 2.82 -4.14 -8.29
C VAL A 53 4.21 -4.25 -7.67
N ASP A 54 5.04 -3.21 -7.80
CA ASP A 54 6.39 -3.18 -7.22
C ASP A 54 6.34 -3.16 -5.68
N ILE A 55 5.41 -2.42 -5.08
CA ILE A 55 5.15 -2.46 -3.63
C ILE A 55 4.74 -3.88 -3.21
N VAL A 56 3.78 -4.49 -3.91
CA VAL A 56 3.33 -5.87 -3.65
C VAL A 56 4.51 -6.85 -3.71
N SER A 57 5.36 -6.75 -4.75
CA SER A 57 6.53 -7.61 -4.95
C SER A 57 7.58 -7.44 -3.85
N THR A 58 7.91 -6.19 -3.51
CA THR A 58 8.88 -5.84 -2.46
C THR A 58 8.48 -6.44 -1.13
N VAL A 59 7.21 -6.25 -0.75
CA VAL A 59 6.68 -6.74 0.51
C VAL A 59 6.64 -8.27 0.53
N THR A 60 6.16 -8.90 -0.54
CA THR A 60 6.10 -10.37 -0.64
C THR A 60 7.49 -10.99 -0.48
N THR A 61 8.50 -10.38 -1.09
CA THR A 61 9.90 -10.83 -0.98
C THR A 61 10.42 -10.67 0.46
N ALA A 62 10.18 -9.52 1.08
CA ALA A 62 10.60 -9.27 2.45
C ALA A 62 9.92 -10.25 3.43
N MET A 63 8.63 -10.55 3.25
CA MET A 63 7.90 -11.51 4.07
C MET A 63 8.49 -12.92 3.98
N ALA A 64 8.82 -13.39 2.77
CA ALA A 64 9.45 -14.69 2.58
C ALA A 64 10.81 -14.78 3.30
N GLN A 65 11.58 -13.68 3.31
CA GLN A 65 12.88 -13.61 3.97
C GLN A 65 12.78 -13.50 5.51
N MET A 66 11.64 -13.04 6.03
CA MET A 66 11.36 -12.96 7.47
C MET A 66 10.71 -14.23 8.03
N GLN A 67 10.37 -15.21 7.20
CA GLN A 67 9.67 -16.41 7.62
C GLN A 67 10.50 -17.22 8.64
N GLY A 68 9.88 -17.59 9.75
CA GLY A 68 10.56 -18.32 10.84
C GLY A 68 11.43 -17.46 11.76
N MET A 69 11.38 -16.13 11.65
CA MET A 69 12.07 -15.24 12.58
C MET A 69 11.49 -15.39 14.01
N PRO A 70 12.33 -15.44 15.06
CA PRO A 70 11.85 -15.42 16.44
C PRO A 70 11.18 -14.07 16.76
N PRO A 71 10.30 -14.03 17.78
CA PRO A 71 9.69 -12.79 18.24
C PRO A 71 10.73 -11.70 18.55
N VAL A 72 10.39 -10.46 18.24
CA VAL A 72 11.20 -9.27 18.49
C VAL A 72 10.99 -8.83 19.94
N PRO A 73 12.03 -8.81 20.77
CA PRO A 73 11.93 -8.31 22.13
C PRO A 73 11.52 -6.84 22.16
N ALA A 74 10.86 -6.42 23.24
CA ALA A 74 10.56 -5.02 23.46
C ALA A 74 11.86 -4.18 23.53
N GLY A 75 11.84 -3.02 22.88
CA GLY A 75 12.93 -2.05 22.92
C GLY A 75 13.17 -1.38 21.57
N PRO A 76 14.37 -0.82 21.34
CA PRO A 76 14.64 0.01 20.16
C PRO A 76 14.37 -0.66 18.80
N GLN A 77 14.49 -1.99 18.74
CA GLN A 77 14.23 -2.75 17.52
C GLN A 77 12.74 -2.88 17.22
N SER A 78 11.91 -3.18 18.23
CA SER A 78 10.45 -3.20 18.08
C SER A 78 9.93 -1.82 17.70
N ASP A 79 10.49 -0.78 18.30
CA ASP A 79 10.09 0.60 18.05
C ASP A 79 10.47 1.06 16.64
N ALA A 80 11.67 0.71 16.16
CA ALA A 80 12.09 1.03 14.80
C ALA A 80 11.19 0.39 13.73
N ILE A 81 10.77 -0.87 13.94
CA ILE A 81 9.83 -1.56 13.04
C ILE A 81 8.47 -0.87 13.05
N PHE A 82 7.96 -0.56 14.25
CA PHE A 82 6.69 0.14 14.38
C PHE A 82 6.73 1.52 13.69
N GLU A 83 7.76 2.32 13.93
CA GLU A 83 7.88 3.65 13.32
C GLU A 83 7.99 3.57 11.79
N ALA A 84 8.73 2.59 11.26
CA ALA A 84 8.79 2.35 9.83
C ALA A 84 7.43 1.97 9.23
N PHE A 85 6.65 1.13 9.94
CA PHE A 85 5.30 0.76 9.51
C PHE A 85 4.35 1.95 9.56
N ARG A 86 4.40 2.74 10.64
CA ARG A 86 3.61 3.97 10.78
C ARG A 86 3.90 4.98 9.67
N GLU A 87 5.17 5.15 9.31
CA GLU A 87 5.56 6.07 8.24
C GLU A 87 5.10 5.57 6.86
N PHE A 88 5.23 4.26 6.60
CA PHE A 88 4.65 3.64 5.40
C PHE A 88 3.14 3.89 5.32
N VAL A 89 2.39 3.61 6.40
CA VAL A 89 0.94 3.84 6.45
C VAL A 89 0.63 5.30 6.13
N ARG A 90 1.34 6.25 6.77
CA ARG A 90 1.13 7.68 6.55
C ARG A 90 1.32 8.09 5.09
N ILE A 91 2.43 7.71 4.46
CA ILE A 91 2.74 8.07 3.07
C ILE A 91 1.80 7.36 2.10
N HIS A 92 1.53 6.08 2.31
CA HIS A 92 0.63 5.33 1.45
C HIS A 92 -0.79 5.90 1.52
N GLN A 93 -1.28 6.30 2.69
CA GLN A 93 -2.55 7.00 2.83
C GLN A 93 -2.56 8.35 2.09
N MET A 94 -1.44 9.10 2.05
CA MET A 94 -1.37 10.32 1.24
C MET A 94 -1.59 10.02 -0.26
N LEU A 95 -0.93 8.99 -0.79
CA LEU A 95 -1.13 8.54 -2.17
C LEU A 95 -2.58 8.14 -2.41
N LEU A 96 -3.14 7.29 -1.55
CA LEU A 96 -4.52 6.81 -1.69
C LEU A 96 -5.54 7.94 -1.61
N ASN A 97 -5.34 8.93 -0.73
CA ASN A 97 -6.21 10.09 -0.64
C ASN A 97 -6.18 10.96 -1.91
N VAL A 98 -5.03 11.07 -2.58
CA VAL A 98 -4.96 11.70 -3.91
C VAL A 98 -5.79 10.91 -4.91
N LEU A 99 -5.62 9.59 -4.96
CA LEU A 99 -6.37 8.72 -5.86
C LEU A 99 -7.88 8.78 -5.60
N ILE A 100 -8.32 8.78 -4.35
CA ILE A 100 -9.72 8.96 -3.95
C ILE A 100 -10.28 10.28 -4.52
N GLY A 101 -9.54 11.39 -4.37
CA GLY A 101 -9.95 12.68 -4.92
C GLY A 101 -10.05 12.67 -6.44
N LYS A 102 -9.12 12.00 -7.11
CA LYS A 102 -9.07 11.88 -8.58
C LYS A 102 -10.11 10.94 -9.16
N ALA A 103 -10.52 9.91 -8.42
CA ALA A 103 -11.59 9.00 -8.83
C ALA A 103 -12.93 9.74 -9.09
N GLY A 104 -13.17 10.87 -8.40
CA GLY A 104 -14.35 11.71 -8.63
C GLY A 104 -14.48 12.21 -10.08
N LEU A 105 -13.38 12.34 -10.82
CA LEU A 105 -13.35 12.75 -12.23
C LEU A 105 -14.00 11.72 -13.16
N PHE A 106 -14.09 10.46 -12.74
CA PHE A 106 -14.60 9.35 -13.55
C PHE A 106 -15.95 8.82 -13.04
N SER A 107 -16.62 9.55 -12.14
CA SER A 107 -17.90 9.15 -11.56
C SER A 107 -19.02 8.90 -12.59
N THR A 108 -18.89 9.45 -13.80
CA THR A 108 -19.85 9.28 -14.90
C THR A 108 -19.37 8.32 -15.99
N VAL A 109 -18.16 7.76 -15.90
CA VAL A 109 -17.58 6.92 -16.95
C VAL A 109 -17.45 5.48 -16.44
N PRO A 110 -18.24 4.53 -16.98
CA PRO A 110 -18.20 3.14 -16.53
C PRO A 110 -16.81 2.51 -16.73
N LEU A 111 -16.42 1.65 -15.79
CA LEU A 111 -15.35 0.63 -15.93
C LEU A 111 -13.89 1.11 -16.10
N ILE A 112 -13.59 2.42 -16.10
CA ILE A 112 -12.20 2.91 -16.26
C ILE A 112 -11.29 2.51 -15.09
N GLY A 113 -11.82 2.39 -13.87
CA GLY A 113 -11.01 2.11 -12.68
C GLY A 113 -10.79 0.64 -12.36
N ALA A 114 -11.35 -0.31 -13.12
CA ALA A 114 -11.24 -1.74 -12.81
C ALA A 114 -9.78 -2.25 -12.69
N PRO A 115 -8.82 -1.86 -13.55
CA PRO A 115 -7.42 -2.26 -13.38
C PRO A 115 -6.80 -1.71 -12.09
N ILE A 116 -7.16 -0.49 -11.69
CA ILE A 116 -6.69 0.14 -10.45
C ILE A 116 -7.25 -0.59 -9.23
N ALA A 117 -8.56 -0.84 -9.22
CA ALA A 117 -9.20 -1.63 -8.18
C ALA A 117 -8.59 -3.03 -8.07
N ALA A 118 -8.28 -3.68 -9.20
CA ALA A 118 -7.67 -5.01 -9.21
C ALA A 118 -6.28 -5.04 -8.56
N VAL A 119 -5.41 -4.06 -8.82
CA VAL A 119 -4.09 -4.00 -8.16
C VAL A 119 -4.21 -3.56 -6.70
N LEU A 120 -5.12 -2.66 -6.35
CA LEU A 120 -5.35 -2.26 -4.96
C LEU A 120 -5.83 -3.43 -4.09
N ARG A 121 -6.66 -4.34 -4.63
CA ARG A 121 -7.03 -5.58 -3.92
C ARG A 121 -5.83 -6.50 -3.67
N GLN A 122 -4.78 -6.44 -4.50
CA GLN A 122 -3.53 -7.17 -4.23
C GLN A 122 -2.73 -6.47 -3.13
N VAL A 123 -2.66 -5.14 -3.16
CA VAL A 123 -2.04 -4.33 -2.10
C VAL A 123 -2.71 -4.62 -0.75
N GLU A 124 -4.04 -4.62 -0.67
CA GLU A 124 -4.81 -4.93 0.54
C GLU A 124 -4.41 -6.27 1.16
N LYS A 125 -4.44 -7.35 0.36
CA LYS A 125 -4.05 -8.70 0.81
C LYS A 125 -2.63 -8.76 1.38
N VAL A 126 -1.71 -8.04 0.74
CA VAL A 126 -0.30 -8.02 1.14
C VAL A 126 -0.11 -7.17 2.40
N VAL A 127 -0.76 -6.02 2.49
CA VAL A 127 -0.77 -5.17 3.69
C VAL A 127 -1.33 -5.94 4.89
N ASP A 128 -2.45 -6.65 4.72
CA ASP A 128 -3.03 -7.49 5.77
C ASP A 128 -2.03 -8.56 6.22
N SER A 129 -1.40 -9.26 5.27
CA SER A 129 -0.40 -10.30 5.57
C SER A 129 0.81 -9.75 6.33
N VAL A 130 1.30 -8.56 5.97
CA VAL A 130 2.36 -7.86 6.71
C VAL A 130 1.90 -7.49 8.10
N ALA A 131 0.71 -6.89 8.22
CA ALA A 131 0.17 -6.48 9.51
C ALA A 131 0.10 -7.69 10.45
N PHE A 132 -0.46 -8.81 10.00
CA PHE A 132 -0.51 -10.05 10.78
C PHE A 132 0.89 -10.54 11.19
N ALA A 133 1.85 -10.54 10.27
CA ALA A 133 3.22 -10.96 10.57
C ALA A 133 3.91 -10.04 11.59
N LEU A 134 3.77 -8.72 11.43
CA LEU A 134 4.36 -7.73 12.33
C LEU A 134 3.71 -7.78 13.72
N ILE A 135 2.39 -7.94 13.81
CA ILE A 135 1.67 -8.10 15.09
C ILE A 135 2.17 -9.33 15.84
N GLY A 136 2.35 -10.45 15.13
CA GLY A 136 2.87 -11.69 15.73
C GLY A 136 4.34 -11.58 16.16
N ALA A 137 5.16 -10.88 15.38
CA ALA A 137 6.58 -10.72 15.63
C ALA A 137 6.89 -9.65 16.69
N VAL A 138 6.15 -8.54 16.72
CA VAL A 138 6.42 -7.36 17.54
C VAL A 138 5.32 -7.17 18.58
N GLN A 139 5.14 -8.17 19.45
CA GLN A 139 4.01 -8.24 20.38
C GLN A 139 3.92 -7.05 21.34
N SER A 140 5.06 -6.43 21.69
CA SER A 140 5.12 -5.22 22.51
C SER A 140 4.40 -4.01 21.88
N ARG A 141 4.22 -4.01 20.55
CA ARG A 141 3.55 -2.94 19.78
C ARG A 141 2.31 -3.47 19.03
N ALA A 142 1.81 -4.65 19.39
CA ALA A 142 0.72 -5.32 18.66
C ALA A 142 -0.53 -4.44 18.48
N THR A 143 -0.98 -3.78 19.55
CA THR A 143 -2.16 -2.89 19.51
C THR A 143 -1.93 -1.70 18.58
N ASP A 144 -0.75 -1.07 18.64
CA ASP A 144 -0.45 0.07 17.78
C ASP A 144 -0.39 -0.34 16.30
N LEU A 145 0.21 -1.51 16.02
CA LEU A 145 0.28 -2.09 14.67
C LEU A 145 -1.12 -2.42 14.14
N GLN A 146 -2.02 -2.96 14.97
CA GLN A 146 -3.42 -3.22 14.59
C GLN A 146 -4.15 -1.93 14.22
N VAL A 147 -3.95 -0.86 14.98
CA VAL A 147 -4.56 0.45 14.68
C VAL A 147 -4.05 0.98 13.34
N GLN A 148 -2.74 0.98 13.13
CA GLN A 148 -2.13 1.44 11.87
C GLN A 148 -2.60 0.61 10.66
N ALA A 149 -2.66 -0.71 10.81
CA ALA A 149 -3.17 -1.60 9.77
C ALA A 149 -4.64 -1.31 9.45
N GLY A 150 -5.51 -1.20 10.47
CA GLY A 150 -6.93 -0.90 10.27
C GLY A 150 -7.17 0.44 9.57
N MET A 151 -6.39 1.47 9.89
CA MET A 151 -6.43 2.76 9.20
C MET A 151 -6.07 2.64 7.72
N LEU A 152 -5.02 1.87 7.42
CA LEU A 152 -4.58 1.66 6.05
C LEU A 152 -5.59 0.84 5.24
N THR A 153 -6.06 -0.29 5.78
CA THR A 153 -7.09 -1.15 5.16
C THR A 153 -8.33 -0.32 4.82
N GLY A 154 -8.87 0.47 5.77
CA GLY A 154 -10.03 1.32 5.49
C GLY A 154 -9.80 2.35 4.36
N THR A 155 -8.58 2.86 4.22
CA THR A 155 -8.22 3.78 3.14
C THR A 155 -8.11 3.06 1.79
N ILE A 156 -7.54 1.85 1.78
CA ILE A 156 -7.44 1.00 0.59
C ILE A 156 -8.84 0.60 0.11
N THR A 157 -9.69 0.10 1.01
CA THR A 157 -11.08 -0.27 0.69
C THR A 157 -11.84 0.92 0.09
N THR A 158 -11.74 2.10 0.72
CA THR A 158 -12.36 3.33 0.18
C THR A 158 -11.84 3.65 -1.22
N THR A 159 -10.54 3.48 -1.47
CA THR A 159 -9.96 3.74 -2.79
C THR A 159 -10.46 2.73 -3.83
N ILE A 160 -10.52 1.44 -3.47
CA ILE A 160 -11.07 0.38 -4.32
C ILE A 160 -12.52 0.73 -4.71
N ASP A 161 -13.38 1.05 -3.75
CA ASP A 161 -14.78 1.37 -4.00
C ASP A 161 -14.95 2.55 -4.96
N ARG A 162 -14.09 3.56 -4.85
CA ARG A 162 -14.09 4.72 -5.75
C ARG A 162 -13.69 4.39 -7.18
N TYR A 163 -12.78 3.45 -7.37
CA TYR A 163 -12.32 3.03 -8.70
C TYR A 163 -13.12 1.88 -9.30
N GLU A 164 -13.84 1.07 -8.50
CA GLU A 164 -14.83 0.12 -9.02
C GLU A 164 -15.96 0.85 -9.76
N GLY A 165 -16.24 2.10 -9.40
CA GLY A 165 -17.28 2.92 -10.03
C GLY A 165 -18.69 2.43 -9.71
N LEU A 166 -19.68 2.91 -10.45
CA LEU A 166 -21.06 2.42 -10.33
C LEU A 166 -21.12 0.96 -10.80
N LYS A 167 -21.43 0.04 -9.86
CA LYS A 167 -21.81 -1.33 -10.20
C LYS A 167 -23.07 -1.25 -11.06
N LEU A 168 -22.95 -1.63 -12.33
CA LEU A 168 -24.11 -1.84 -13.19
C LEU A 168 -24.79 -3.11 -12.67
N ASN A 169 -25.86 -2.91 -11.89
CA ASN A 169 -26.74 -3.98 -11.44
C ASN A 169 -27.54 -4.56 -12.60
#